data_AF-A0A1G2IQK7-F1
#
_entry.id   AF-A0A1G2IQK7-F1
#
_cell.length_a   1.000
_cell.length_b   1.000
_cell.length_c   1.000
_cell.angle_alpha   90.00
_cell.angle_beta   90.00
_cell.angle_gamma   90.00
#
_symmetry.space_group_name_H-M   'P 1'
#
loop_
_entity.id
_entity.type
_entity.pdbx_description
1 polymer ?
#
loop_
_entity_poly.entity_id
_entity_poly.type
_entity_poly.pdbx_seq_one_letter_code
_entity_poly.pdbx_strand_id
1 'polypeptide(L)'
;MFGDKQINTLNDLSGDITVFCREKVSYNFVKRNFLKGNVYLWHDCAFYNIFKQIPDGLGILNTFREDKESIIDNVPEDNNDLSYSGYATKPLDELVNILKEYKEIHTDRLHIAICGALLGKDVKLFPNSYYKNKAVFEYSLSRFLNVSFLEENND
;
A
#
# COMPACT_ATOMS: atom_id res chain seq x y z
N MET A 1 9.71 3.13 -14.64
CA MET A 1 9.62 4.20 -15.65
C MET A 1 8.39 3.92 -16.51
N PHE A 2 7.40 4.81 -16.51
CA PHE A 2 6.24 4.67 -17.38
C PHE A 2 6.67 4.86 -18.85
N GLY A 3 6.08 4.11 -19.78
CA GLY A 3 6.51 4.10 -21.17
C GLY A 3 5.36 4.20 -22.18
N ASP A 4 5.74 4.22 -23.46
CA ASP A 4 4.83 4.37 -24.61
C ASP A 4 3.75 3.29 -24.64
N LYS A 5 4.06 2.08 -24.17
CA LYS A 5 3.09 0.98 -24.12
C LYS A 5 1.88 1.31 -23.24
N GLN A 6 2.08 1.88 -22.05
CA GLN A 6 0.96 2.25 -21.16
C GLN A 6 0.11 3.37 -21.78
N ILE A 7 0.73 4.32 -22.47
CA ILE A 7 0.05 5.42 -23.15
C ILE A 7 -0.81 4.89 -24.30
N ASN A 8 -0.25 4.02 -25.13
CA ASN A 8 -0.98 3.41 -26.24
C ASN A 8 -2.17 2.59 -25.72
N THR A 9 -1.93 1.72 -24.72
CA THR A 9 -3.02 0.95 -24.10
C THR A 9 -4.14 1.85 -23.57
N LEU A 10 -3.82 2.96 -22.90
CA LEU A 10 -4.83 3.89 -22.40
C LEU A 10 -5.62 4.57 -23.53
N ASN A 11 -4.95 4.98 -24.61
CA ASN A 11 -5.59 5.71 -25.72
C ASN A 11 -6.34 4.82 -26.72
N ASP A 12 -6.05 3.52 -26.73
CA ASP A 12 -6.73 2.50 -27.54
C ASP A 12 -8.05 2.03 -26.90
N LEU A 13 -8.29 2.35 -25.63
CA LEU A 13 -9.57 2.02 -24.99
C LEU A 13 -10.73 2.79 -25.66
N SER A 14 -11.85 2.09 -25.88
CA SER A 14 -13.06 2.64 -26.48
C SER A 14 -14.20 2.76 -25.46
N GLY A 15 -15.11 3.72 -25.69
CA GLY A 15 -16.25 3.99 -24.81
C GLY A 15 -16.01 5.16 -23.83
N ASP A 16 -17.00 5.39 -22.96
CA ASP A 16 -16.91 6.37 -21.88
C ASP A 16 -16.18 5.76 -20.68
N ILE A 17 -14.97 6.25 -20.43
CA ILE A 17 -14.05 5.65 -19.47
C ILE A 17 -13.70 6.67 -18.40
N THR A 18 -13.82 6.22 -17.16
CA THR A 18 -13.36 6.95 -15.99
C THR A 18 -12.26 6.17 -15.30
N VAL A 19 -11.12 6.84 -15.07
CA VAL A 19 -9.96 6.27 -14.39
C VAL A 19 -9.81 6.91 -13.01
N PHE A 20 -9.72 6.07 -11.98
CA PHE A 20 -9.40 6.48 -10.62
C PHE A 20 -7.95 6.13 -10.31
N CYS A 21 -7.14 7.13 -9.98
CA CYS A 21 -5.77 6.95 -9.56
C CYS A 21 -5.68 7.08 -8.05
N ARG A 22 -5.07 6.08 -7.40
CA ARG A 22 -4.99 6.03 -5.93
C ARG A 22 -3.91 6.91 -5.29
N GLU A 23 -3.11 7.59 -6.13
CA GLU A 23 -2.04 8.49 -5.72
C GLU A 23 -1.66 9.48 -6.84
N LYS A 24 -0.92 10.54 -6.47
CA LYS A 24 -0.68 11.72 -7.31
C LYS A 24 0.20 11.46 -8.53
N VAL A 25 1.18 10.56 -8.45
CA VAL A 25 2.11 10.28 -9.55
C VAL A 25 1.37 9.61 -10.70
N SER A 26 0.57 8.56 -10.44
CA SER A 26 -0.28 7.95 -11.46
C SER A 26 -1.35 8.91 -11.95
N TYR A 27 -1.97 9.70 -11.06
CA TYR A 27 -2.95 10.71 -11.48
C TYR A 27 -2.35 11.68 -12.50
N ASN A 28 -1.18 12.25 -12.20
CA ASN A 28 -0.51 13.19 -13.08
C ASN A 28 -0.08 12.52 -14.40
N PHE A 29 0.40 11.28 -14.35
CA PHE A 29 0.76 10.52 -15.54
C PHE A 29 -0.46 10.25 -16.44
N VAL A 30 -1.54 9.70 -15.89
CA VAL A 30 -2.75 9.37 -16.64
C VAL A 30 -3.42 10.64 -17.14
N LYS A 31 -3.55 11.68 -16.31
CA LYS A 31 -4.20 12.95 -16.69
C LYS A 31 -3.51 13.64 -17.86
N ARG A 32 -2.19 13.50 -17.99
CA ARG A 32 -1.41 14.08 -19.11
C ARG A 32 -1.54 13.28 -20.41
N ASN A 33 -1.73 11.95 -20.31
CA ASN A 33 -1.60 11.05 -21.47
C ASN A 33 -2.92 10.44 -21.94
N PHE A 34 -3.95 10.38 -21.08
CA PHE A 34 -5.26 9.85 -21.39
C PHE A 34 -6.23 11.01 -21.70
N LEU A 35 -6.38 11.29 -23.00
CA LEU A 35 -7.09 12.48 -23.47
C LEU A 35 -8.60 12.29 -23.65
N LYS A 36 -9.07 11.04 -23.66
CA LYS A 36 -10.42 10.67 -24.11
C LYS A 36 -11.43 10.41 -22.98
N GLY A 37 -11.02 10.52 -21.71
CA GLY A 37 -11.89 10.21 -20.59
C GLY A 37 -11.61 11.00 -19.32
N ASN A 38 -12.36 10.66 -18.27
CA ASN A 38 -12.25 11.34 -16.99
C ASN A 38 -11.17 10.69 -16.12
N VAL A 39 -10.40 11.51 -15.42
CA VAL A 39 -9.35 11.04 -14.52
C VAL A 39 -9.52 11.73 -13.18
N TYR A 40 -9.65 10.93 -12.12
CA TYR A 40 -9.83 11.40 -10.75
C TYR A 40 -8.73 10.87 -9.85
N LEU A 41 -8.32 11.70 -8.90
CA LEU A 41 -7.48 11.29 -7.79
C LEU A 41 -8.40 10.81 -6.66
N TRP A 42 -8.16 9.62 -6.13
CA TRP A 42 -9.03 8.99 -5.14
C TRP A 42 -8.24 8.14 -4.14
N HIS A 43 -8.83 7.78 -3.01
CA HIS A 43 -8.19 6.85 -2.08
C HIS A 43 -8.24 5.42 -2.62
N ASP A 44 -7.31 4.57 -2.17
CA ASP A 44 -7.38 3.14 -2.42
C ASP A 44 -8.70 2.56 -1.83
N CYS A 45 -9.30 1.59 -2.53
CA CYS A 45 -10.55 0.96 -2.09
C CYS A 45 -10.42 0.29 -0.72
N ALA A 46 -9.22 -0.13 -0.31
CA ALA A 46 -8.99 -0.74 1.00
C ALA A 46 -9.34 0.19 2.18
N PHE A 47 -9.30 1.52 1.98
CA PHE A 47 -9.69 2.49 3.02
C PHE A 47 -11.18 2.49 3.36
N TYR A 48 -12.02 1.85 2.55
CA TYR A 48 -13.47 1.76 2.79
C TYR A 48 -13.85 0.58 3.69
N ASN A 49 -12.88 -0.21 4.15
CA ASN A 49 -13.11 -1.21 5.19
C ASN A 49 -13.32 -0.54 6.55
N ILE A 50 -14.18 -1.14 7.37
CA ILE A 50 -14.44 -0.73 8.74
C ILE A 50 -14.11 -1.90 9.65
N PHE A 51 -13.13 -1.71 10.52
CA PHE A 51 -12.72 -2.71 11.51
C PHE A 51 -13.12 -2.27 12.92
N LYS A 52 -13.53 -3.22 13.74
CA LYS A 52 -13.74 -2.98 15.17
C LYS A 52 -12.38 -2.76 15.83
N GLN A 53 -12.21 -1.61 16.49
CA GLN A 53 -11.08 -1.41 17.37
C GLN A 53 -11.22 -2.32 18.58
N ILE A 54 -10.16 -3.05 18.88
CA ILE A 54 -10.02 -3.92 20.04
C ILE A 54 -8.68 -3.58 20.71
N PRO A 55 -8.48 -3.94 21.99
CA PRO A 55 -7.20 -3.73 22.65
C PRO A 55 -6.05 -4.29 21.83
N ASP A 56 -4.94 -3.57 21.84
CA ASP A 56 -3.74 -4.04 21.15
C ASP A 56 -3.25 -5.36 21.74
N GLY A 57 -2.77 -6.22 20.86
CA GLY A 57 -1.92 -7.33 21.26
C GLY A 57 -0.52 -6.83 21.66
N LEU A 58 0.47 -7.71 21.56
CA LEU A 58 1.83 -7.45 22.04
C LEU A 58 2.85 -7.70 20.94
N GLY A 59 4.00 -7.02 21.02
CA GLY A 59 5.11 -7.23 20.11
C GLY A 59 4.97 -6.52 18.77
N ILE A 60 5.92 -6.86 17.89
CA ILE A 60 6.13 -6.27 16.56
C ILE A 60 5.90 -7.36 15.52
N LEU A 61 5.17 -7.03 14.47
CA LEU A 61 5.07 -7.86 13.27
C LEU A 61 5.95 -7.28 12.17
N ASN A 62 6.98 -8.02 11.78
CA ASN A 62 7.78 -7.75 10.59
C ASN A 62 7.18 -8.47 9.39
N THR A 63 6.72 -7.72 8.39
CA THR A 63 6.08 -8.27 7.20
C THR A 63 6.49 -7.51 5.96
N PHE A 64 7.65 -7.89 5.46
CA PHE A 64 8.34 -7.28 4.34
C PHE A 64 8.32 -8.19 3.12
N ARG A 65 8.49 -7.59 1.95
CA ARG A 65 8.60 -8.30 0.68
C ARG A 65 9.84 -9.19 0.65
N GLU A 66 9.63 -10.40 0.15
CA GLU A 66 10.72 -11.34 -0.17
C GLU A 66 11.03 -11.39 -1.68
N ASP A 67 10.29 -10.62 -2.49
CA ASP A 67 10.43 -10.59 -3.94
C ASP A 67 11.35 -9.45 -4.45
N LYS A 68 11.55 -9.40 -5.78
CA LYS A 68 12.42 -8.41 -6.45
C LYS A 68 11.97 -6.95 -6.29
N GLU A 69 10.81 -6.68 -5.69
CA GLU A 69 10.38 -5.32 -5.39
C GLU A 69 10.77 -4.86 -3.97
N SER A 70 11.34 -5.75 -3.14
CA SER A 70 11.95 -5.35 -1.88
C SER A 70 13.15 -4.44 -2.15
N ILE A 71 13.29 -3.38 -1.35
CA ILE A 71 14.51 -2.55 -1.29
C ILE A 71 15.37 -2.98 -0.10
N ILE A 72 14.76 -3.62 0.91
CA ILE A 72 15.43 -3.87 2.18
C ILE A 72 16.46 -4.98 1.99
N ASP A 73 17.74 -4.63 2.18
CA ASP A 73 18.87 -5.55 2.02
C ASP A 73 18.87 -6.64 3.10
N ASN A 74 18.47 -6.29 4.33
CA ASN A 74 18.42 -7.20 5.47
C ASN A 74 17.03 -7.21 6.11
N VAL A 75 16.19 -8.11 5.62
CA VAL A 75 14.89 -8.38 6.22
C VAL A 75 15.09 -9.04 7.60
N PRO A 76 14.32 -8.67 8.66
CA PRO A 76 14.43 -9.29 9.98
C PRO A 76 14.29 -10.82 9.95
N GLU A 77 14.98 -11.53 10.84
CA GLU A 77 14.95 -13.00 10.91
C GLU A 77 13.54 -13.56 11.17
N ASP A 78 12.69 -12.81 11.87
CA ASP A 78 11.31 -13.15 12.21
C ASP A 78 10.29 -12.64 11.18
N ASN A 79 10.74 -12.26 9.98
CA ASN A 79 9.86 -11.79 8.92
C ASN A 79 8.85 -12.83 8.46
N ASN A 80 7.63 -12.38 8.22
CA ASN A 80 6.58 -13.19 7.62
C ASN A 80 5.86 -12.38 6.53
N ASP A 81 6.18 -12.61 5.25
CA ASP A 81 5.48 -11.97 4.13
C ASP A 81 4.05 -12.53 3.98
N LEU A 82 3.12 -11.93 4.72
CA LEU A 82 1.71 -12.27 4.68
C LEU A 82 1.13 -12.03 3.29
N SER A 83 1.58 -11.01 2.55
CA SER A 83 1.01 -10.74 1.24
C SER A 83 1.39 -11.80 0.20
N TYR A 84 2.60 -12.36 0.29
CA TYR A 84 3.03 -13.46 -0.58
C TYR A 84 2.34 -14.79 -0.23
N SER A 85 1.97 -14.99 1.03
CA SER A 85 1.29 -16.19 1.54
C SER A 85 -0.18 -16.35 1.10
N GLY A 86 -0.57 -15.77 -0.04
CA GLY A 86 -1.89 -15.91 -0.64
C GLY A 86 -3.01 -15.12 0.05
N TYR A 87 -2.69 -14.13 0.88
CA TYR A 87 -3.73 -13.34 1.55
C TYR A 87 -4.56 -12.45 0.61
N ALA A 88 -4.13 -12.29 -0.65
CA ALA A 88 -4.98 -11.74 -1.70
C ALA A 88 -6.16 -12.66 -2.09
N THR A 89 -6.08 -13.96 -1.77
CA THR A 89 -7.10 -14.98 -2.08
C THR A 89 -7.77 -15.58 -0.85
N LYS A 90 -7.25 -15.27 0.35
CA LYS A 90 -7.83 -15.71 1.62
C LYS A 90 -8.90 -14.74 2.11
N PRO A 91 -9.80 -15.20 3.00
CA PRO A 91 -10.72 -14.32 3.70
C PRO A 91 -9.99 -13.19 4.43
N LEU A 92 -10.53 -11.96 4.33
CA LEU A 92 -9.92 -10.76 4.93
C LEU A 92 -9.82 -10.85 6.46
N ASP A 93 -10.76 -11.53 7.10
CA ASP A 93 -10.79 -11.73 8.54
C ASP A 93 -9.59 -12.54 9.05
N GLU A 94 -9.05 -13.48 8.27
CA GLU A 94 -7.82 -14.18 8.64
C GLU A 94 -6.64 -13.20 8.75
N LEU A 95 -6.46 -12.32 7.75
CA LEU A 95 -5.43 -11.29 7.79
C LEU A 95 -5.62 -10.37 9.01
N VAL A 96 -6.84 -9.89 9.18
CA VAL A 96 -7.20 -8.98 10.27
C VAL A 96 -6.93 -9.61 11.63
N ASN A 97 -7.23 -10.90 11.81
CA ASN A 97 -7.00 -11.61 13.07
C ASN A 97 -5.51 -11.71 13.39
N ILE A 98 -4.65 -11.93 12.40
CA ILE A 98 -3.19 -11.93 12.61
C ILE A 98 -2.71 -10.54 13.02
N LEU A 99 -3.08 -9.49 12.28
CA LEU A 99 -2.62 -8.13 12.57
C LEU A 99 -3.08 -7.63 13.96
N LYS A 100 -4.20 -8.16 14.47
CA LYS A 100 -4.72 -7.82 15.80
C LYS A 100 -3.83 -8.29 16.94
N GLU A 101 -3.09 -9.38 16.77
CA GLU A 101 -2.22 -9.97 17.79
C GLU A 101 -1.00 -9.09 18.13
N TYR A 102 -0.70 -8.11 17.27
CA TYR A 102 0.47 -7.25 17.40
C TYR A 102 0.08 -5.83 17.80
N LYS A 103 1.03 -5.13 18.43
CA LYS A 103 0.93 -3.71 18.76
C LYS A 103 1.48 -2.84 17.62
N GLU A 104 2.60 -3.26 17.06
CA GLU A 104 3.35 -2.54 16.04
C GLU A 104 3.53 -3.39 14.79
N ILE A 105 3.48 -2.77 13.62
CA ILE A 105 3.60 -3.43 12.32
C ILE A 105 4.65 -2.71 11.49
N HIS A 106 5.69 -3.43 11.06
CA HIS A 106 6.72 -2.95 10.16
C HIS A 106 6.56 -3.61 8.80
N THR A 107 6.43 -2.81 7.74
CA THR A 107 6.10 -3.37 6.42
C THR A 107 6.45 -2.44 5.26
N ASP A 108 6.76 -3.03 4.11
CA ASP A 108 6.80 -2.38 2.79
C ASP A 108 5.62 -2.86 1.88
N ARG A 109 4.65 -3.58 2.44
CA ARG A 109 3.41 -3.99 1.78
C ARG A 109 2.30 -2.97 2.04
N LEU A 110 1.91 -2.23 1.01
CA LEU A 110 0.92 -1.16 1.11
C LEU A 110 -0.40 -1.57 1.80
N HIS A 111 -1.00 -2.71 1.43
CA HIS A 111 -2.29 -3.11 2.00
C HIS A 111 -2.17 -3.57 3.45
N ILE A 112 -1.01 -4.07 3.88
CA ILE A 112 -0.77 -4.34 5.30
C ILE A 112 -0.75 -3.03 6.08
N ALA A 113 -0.05 -2.01 5.56
CA ALA A 113 -0.03 -0.69 6.18
C ALA A 113 -1.43 -0.06 6.27
N ILE A 114 -2.25 -0.16 5.22
CA ILE A 114 -3.64 0.32 5.24
C ILE A 114 -4.46 -0.43 6.30
N CYS A 115 -4.34 -1.76 6.36
CA CYS A 115 -5.07 -2.57 7.33
C CYS A 115 -4.67 -2.24 8.77
N GLY A 116 -3.36 -2.15 9.05
CA GLY A 116 -2.82 -1.72 10.35
C GLY A 116 -3.27 -0.32 10.75
N ALA A 117 -3.28 0.63 9.80
CA ALA A 117 -3.76 1.98 10.01
C ALA A 117 -5.23 2.01 10.48
N LEU A 118 -6.10 1.28 9.77
CA LEU A 118 -7.53 1.17 10.09
C LEU A 118 -7.81 0.41 11.39
N LEU A 119 -6.92 -0.51 11.78
CA LEU A 119 -6.97 -1.23 13.06
C LEU A 119 -6.44 -0.41 14.25
N GLY A 120 -5.81 0.74 14.00
CA GLY A 120 -5.23 1.59 15.06
C GLY A 120 -3.83 1.16 15.52
N LYS A 121 -3.15 0.28 14.77
CA LYS A 121 -1.79 -0.21 15.11
C LYS A 121 -0.73 0.85 14.87
N ASP A 122 0.37 0.83 15.61
CA ASP A 122 1.55 1.65 15.24
C ASP A 122 2.20 1.04 14.01
N VAL A 123 2.09 1.72 12.86
CA VAL A 123 2.57 1.23 11.58
C VAL A 123 3.82 2.00 11.16
N LYS A 124 4.92 1.27 10.94
CA LYS A 124 6.11 1.76 10.26
C LYS A 124 6.08 1.27 8.81
N LEU A 125 5.79 2.18 7.89
CA LEU A 125 5.75 1.91 6.45
C LEU A 125 7.09 2.27 5.81
N PHE A 126 7.65 1.34 5.05
CA PHE A 126 8.91 1.50 4.34
C PHE A 126 8.70 1.69 2.83
N PRO A 127 9.66 2.33 2.12
CA PRO A 127 9.63 2.41 0.67
C PRO A 127 9.72 1.01 0.04
N ASN A 128 9.17 0.87 -1.16
CA ASN A 128 9.42 -0.28 -2.04
C ASN A 128 10.13 0.18 -3.31
N SER A 129 10.58 -0.76 -4.17
CA SER A 129 11.40 -0.47 -5.36
C SER A 129 10.79 0.55 -6.33
N TYR A 130 9.50 0.83 -6.16
CA TYR A 130 8.78 1.91 -6.79
C TYR A 130 8.41 2.99 -5.78
N TYR A 131 8.26 4.25 -6.21
CA TYR A 131 7.72 5.34 -5.38
C TYR A 131 6.27 5.11 -4.86
N LYS A 132 5.67 3.94 -5.11
CA LYS A 132 4.26 3.62 -4.86
C LYS A 132 3.89 3.77 -3.39
N ASN A 133 4.66 3.19 -2.48
CA ASN A 133 4.35 3.28 -1.04
C ASN A 133 4.41 4.73 -0.58
N LYS A 134 5.46 5.45 -0.95
CA LYS A 134 5.62 6.87 -0.63
C LYS A 134 4.47 7.72 -1.17
N ALA A 135 4.10 7.54 -2.44
CA ALA A 135 3.05 8.35 -3.06
C ALA A 135 1.66 8.07 -2.47
N VAL A 136 1.34 6.81 -2.12
CA VAL A 136 0.10 6.50 -1.40
C VAL A 136 0.17 6.98 0.04
N PHE A 137 1.33 6.92 0.69
CA PHE A 137 1.52 7.45 2.04
C PHE A 137 1.21 8.95 2.08
N GLU A 138 1.87 9.73 1.24
CA GLU A 138 1.70 11.19 1.16
C GLU A 138 0.24 11.58 0.92
N TYR A 139 -0.45 10.86 0.03
CA TYR A 139 -1.83 11.20 -0.35
C TYR A 139 -2.89 10.68 0.63
N SER A 140 -2.72 9.47 1.19
CA SER A 140 -3.79 8.76 1.91
C SER A 140 -3.45 8.32 3.33
N LEU A 141 -2.20 7.95 3.64
CA LEU A 141 -1.85 7.43 4.97
C LEU A 141 -1.33 8.51 5.92
N SER A 142 -0.80 9.62 5.41
CA SER A 142 -0.25 10.73 6.21
C SER A 142 -1.27 11.38 7.17
N ARG A 143 -2.58 11.14 6.94
CA ARG A 143 -3.67 11.57 7.84
C ARG A 143 -3.84 10.69 9.09
N PHE A 144 -3.25 9.50 9.12
CA PHE A 144 -3.34 8.58 10.24
C PHE A 144 -2.16 8.83 11.19
N LEU A 145 -2.45 9.24 12.43
CA LEU A 145 -1.43 9.56 13.44
C LEU A 145 -0.61 8.34 13.87
N ASN A 146 -1.16 7.15 13.68
CA ASN A 146 -0.54 5.87 13.99
C ASN A 146 0.27 5.30 12.81
N VAL A 147 0.53 6.07 11.76
CA VAL A 147 1.34 5.62 10.61
C VAL A 147 2.52 6.56 10.41
N SER A 148 3.72 6.00 10.42
CA SER A 148 4.97 6.70 10.10
C SER A 148 5.59 6.11 8.83
N PHE A 149 6.14 6.96 7.97
CA PHE A 149 6.94 6.53 6.82
C PHE A 149 8.41 6.63 7.18
N LEU A 150 9.13 5.52 7.12
CA LEU A 150 10.56 5.45 7.40
C LEU A 150 11.30 5.28 6.08
N GLU A 151 12.10 6.28 5.72
CA GLU A 151 13.11 6.14 4.69
C GLU A 151 14.24 5.27 5.27
N GLU A 152 14.86 4.39 4.47
CA GLU A 152 16.09 3.73 4.92
C GLU A 152 17.15 4.80 5.20
N ASN A 153 17.56 4.92 6.47
CA ASN A 153 18.80 5.60 6.79
C ASN A 153 19.92 4.67 6.33
N ASN A 154 20.63 5.08 5.28
CA ASN A 154 21.93 4.53 4.96
C ASN A 154 22.90 4.91 6.08
N ASP A 155 23.02 4.06 7.10
CA ASP A 155 24.20 4.02 7.97
C ASP A 155 25.21 3.01 7.44
#